data_AF-M1C5E4-F1
#
_entry.id   AF-M1C5E4-F1
#
_cell.length_a   1.000
_cell.length_b   1.000
_cell.length_c   1.000
_cell.angle_alpha   90.00
_cell.angle_beta   90.00
_cell.angle_gamma   90.00
#
_symmetry.space_group_name_H-M   'P 1'
#
loop_
_entity.id
_entity.type
_entity.pdbx_description
1 polymer ?
#
loop_
_entity_poly.entity_id
_entity_poly.type
_entity_poly.pdbx_seq_one_letter_code
_entity_poly.pdbx_strand_id
1 'polypeptide(L)'
;MLMSAGIGLPKMVFGHGFLTKDGMKMGKSLGNTLEPTDLVQRFGSDAVRYFFLREVEFGNDGDYSEERFIRMINANLANTIGNLLNRTLGLLKKNCQSTLAVDSDIAAEGNEFKAAVEKLVEKACVHYQKLELSAACETVLEIGNAGNLYIDGQAPWTLFKQGGTAFETAAKDLVIVLEAMRIISIALSPITPRLSLKIYSQLGYTEEQFNAVSWSDTKWGGLKAGQVMAQAAPIFARIEDGTEAETKSATTKKVKKEKTPKSKSPVEA
;
A
#
# COMPACT_ATOMS: atom_id res chain seq x y z
N MET A 1 -9.14 -0.88 -43.14
CA MET A 1 -7.71 -0.52 -43.34
C MET A 1 -6.79 -1.72 -43.19
N LEU A 2 -6.71 -2.39 -42.02
CA LEU A 2 -5.79 -3.53 -41.81
C LEU A 2 -5.97 -4.69 -42.81
N MET A 3 -7.21 -5.15 -43.01
CA MET A 3 -7.52 -6.19 -44.00
C MET A 3 -7.10 -5.78 -45.43
N SER A 4 -7.32 -4.51 -45.80
CA SER A 4 -6.93 -3.98 -47.11
C SER A 4 -5.41 -3.91 -47.29
N ALA A 5 -4.65 -3.81 -46.21
CA ALA A 5 -3.20 -3.78 -46.21
C ALA A 5 -2.56 -5.17 -45.99
N GLY A 6 -3.37 -6.23 -45.85
CA GLY A 6 -2.87 -7.59 -45.57
C GLY A 6 -2.25 -7.75 -44.17
N ILE A 7 -2.58 -6.88 -43.23
CA ILE A 7 -2.03 -6.89 -41.86
C ILE A 7 -2.97 -7.63 -40.91
N GLY A 8 -2.40 -8.41 -39.98
CA GLY A 8 -3.13 -9.13 -38.94
C GLY A 8 -4.00 -8.21 -38.07
N LEU A 9 -5.18 -8.71 -37.69
CA LEU A 9 -6.13 -7.97 -36.85
C LEU A 9 -5.68 -7.95 -35.39
N PRO A 10 -6.09 -6.93 -34.60
CA PRO A 10 -5.90 -6.94 -33.15
C PRO A 10 -6.54 -8.19 -32.54
N LYS A 11 -5.82 -8.84 -31.62
CA LYS A 11 -6.32 -10.01 -30.89
C LYS A 11 -7.38 -9.65 -29.84
N MET A 12 -7.36 -8.41 -29.35
CA MET A 12 -8.27 -7.89 -28.36
C MET A 12 -8.49 -6.39 -28.60
N VAL A 13 -9.74 -5.96 -28.52
CA VAL A 13 -10.12 -4.55 -28.47
C VAL A 13 -10.95 -4.39 -27.20
N PHE A 14 -10.56 -3.44 -26.36
CA PHE A 14 -11.18 -3.24 -25.07
C PHE A 14 -11.61 -1.79 -24.90
N GLY A 15 -12.88 -1.57 -24.57
CA GLY A 15 -13.45 -0.27 -24.27
C GLY A 15 -13.80 -0.17 -22.80
N HIS A 16 -13.38 0.92 -22.16
CA HIS A 16 -13.78 1.25 -20.78
C HIS A 16 -14.97 2.22 -20.79
N GLY A 17 -15.60 2.43 -19.62
CA GLY A 17 -16.66 3.42 -19.48
C GLY A 17 -16.14 4.86 -19.43
N PHE A 18 -17.06 5.81 -19.33
CA PHE A 18 -16.78 7.22 -19.18
C PHE A 18 -16.59 7.59 -17.71
N LEU A 19 -16.00 8.77 -17.47
CA LEU A 19 -15.83 9.32 -16.14
C LEU A 19 -16.81 10.47 -15.90
N THR A 20 -17.42 10.48 -14.72
CA THR A 20 -18.18 11.60 -14.16
C THR A 20 -17.42 12.20 -12.97
N LYS A 21 -17.79 13.43 -12.60
CA LYS A 21 -17.32 14.11 -11.40
C LYS A 21 -18.51 14.50 -10.54
N ASP A 22 -18.55 14.01 -9.31
CA ASP A 22 -19.62 14.25 -8.35
C ASP A 22 -21.02 13.96 -8.95
N GLY A 23 -21.12 12.85 -9.70
CA GLY A 23 -22.33 12.40 -10.38
C GLY A 23 -22.70 13.18 -11.65
N MET A 24 -21.89 14.17 -12.05
CA MET A 24 -22.14 15.01 -13.22
C MET A 24 -21.18 14.69 -14.37
N LYS A 25 -21.70 14.75 -15.60
CA LYS A 25 -20.87 14.68 -16.80
C LYS A 25 -19.85 15.82 -16.78
N MET A 26 -18.58 15.49 -17.03
CA MET A 26 -17.53 16.49 -17.12
C MET A 26 -17.69 17.35 -18.37
N GLY A 27 -17.53 18.66 -18.21
CA GLY A 27 -17.55 19.61 -19.32
C GLY A 27 -16.85 20.92 -18.97
N LYS A 28 -16.09 21.47 -19.92
CA LYS A 28 -15.40 22.75 -19.75
C LYS A 28 -16.36 23.89 -19.43
N SER A 29 -17.55 23.88 -20.03
CA SER A 29 -18.60 24.88 -19.78
C SER A 29 -19.21 24.80 -18.38
N LEU A 30 -19.15 23.64 -17.72
CA LEU A 30 -19.66 23.44 -16.36
C LEU A 30 -18.57 23.68 -15.29
N GLY A 31 -17.32 23.91 -15.70
CA GLY A 31 -16.19 24.10 -14.77
C GLY A 31 -15.84 22.88 -13.92
N ASN A 32 -16.41 21.71 -14.21
CA ASN A 32 -16.25 20.47 -13.43
C ASN A 32 -15.29 19.46 -14.08
N THR A 33 -14.38 19.93 -14.93
CA THR A 33 -13.40 19.06 -15.60
C THR A 33 -12.37 18.53 -14.59
N LEU A 34 -11.91 17.30 -14.77
CA LEU A 34 -10.77 16.74 -14.03
C LEU A 34 -9.53 16.80 -14.91
N GLU A 35 -8.58 17.66 -14.55
CA GLU A 35 -7.28 17.73 -15.20
C GLU A 35 -6.32 16.71 -14.57
N PRO A 36 -5.86 15.67 -15.32
CA PRO A 36 -5.01 14.63 -14.75
C PRO A 36 -3.70 15.15 -14.17
N THR A 37 -3.12 16.19 -14.78
CA THR A 37 -1.88 16.83 -14.30
C THR A 37 -2.06 17.43 -12.91
N ASP A 38 -3.20 18.04 -12.65
CA ASP A 38 -3.49 18.69 -11.37
C ASP A 38 -3.67 17.63 -10.28
N LEU A 39 -4.37 16.53 -10.59
CA LEU A 39 -4.51 15.40 -9.67
C LEU A 39 -3.16 14.76 -9.34
N VAL A 40 -2.31 14.54 -10.35
CA VAL A 40 -0.97 13.95 -10.15
C VAL A 40 -0.07 14.90 -9.36
N GLN A 41 -0.13 16.21 -9.60
CA GLN A 41 0.63 17.19 -8.85
C GLN A 41 0.20 17.24 -7.38
N ARG A 42 -1.11 17.13 -7.11
CA ARG A 42 -1.67 17.19 -5.75
C ARG A 42 -1.47 15.90 -4.96
N PHE A 43 -1.70 14.74 -5.57
CA PHE A 43 -1.80 13.46 -4.86
C PHE A 43 -0.73 12.43 -5.25
N GLY A 44 0.04 12.69 -6.30
CA GLY A 44 1.03 11.78 -6.84
C GLY A 44 0.45 10.74 -7.81
N SER A 45 1.30 10.26 -8.72
CA SER A 45 0.90 9.36 -9.82
C SER A 45 0.24 8.07 -9.32
N ASP A 46 0.79 7.48 -8.27
CA ASP A 46 0.37 6.15 -7.82
C ASP A 46 -0.99 6.19 -7.12
N ALA A 47 -1.28 7.25 -6.38
CA ALA A 47 -2.61 7.45 -5.79
C ALA A 47 -3.66 7.62 -6.89
N VAL A 48 -3.37 8.44 -7.90
CA VAL A 48 -4.26 8.66 -9.06
C VAL A 48 -4.48 7.36 -9.82
N ARG A 49 -3.42 6.64 -10.18
CA ARG A 49 -3.51 5.35 -10.88
C ARG A 49 -4.29 4.32 -10.07
N TYR A 50 -3.98 4.16 -8.79
CA TYR A 50 -4.65 3.20 -7.92
C TYR A 50 -6.14 3.49 -7.83
N PHE A 51 -6.53 4.76 -7.57
CA PHE A 51 -7.94 5.12 -7.47
C PHE A 51 -8.70 4.76 -8.76
N PHE A 52 -8.25 5.24 -9.92
CA PHE A 52 -9.00 5.01 -11.16
C PHE A 52 -9.01 3.54 -11.57
N LEU A 53 -7.94 2.78 -11.33
CA LEU A 53 -7.91 1.36 -11.68
C LEU A 53 -8.64 0.48 -10.65
N ARG A 54 -8.85 0.95 -9.41
CA ARG A 54 -9.61 0.25 -8.37
C ARG A 54 -11.09 0.61 -8.34
N GLU A 55 -11.46 1.87 -8.57
CA GLU A 55 -12.85 2.32 -8.45
C GLU A 55 -13.63 2.23 -9.76
N VAL A 56 -12.94 2.34 -10.90
CA VAL A 56 -13.59 2.32 -12.21
C VAL A 56 -13.51 0.90 -12.74
N GLU A 57 -14.57 0.13 -12.50
CA GLU A 57 -14.72 -1.16 -13.15
C GLU A 57 -14.85 -0.96 -14.65
N PHE A 58 -13.96 -1.60 -15.40
CA PHE A 58 -13.99 -1.46 -16.84
C PHE A 58 -15.28 -2.06 -17.44
N GLY A 59 -15.91 -1.31 -18.34
CA GLY A 59 -17.22 -1.60 -18.89
C GLY A 59 -18.35 -0.82 -18.22
N ASN A 60 -18.09 -0.24 -17.04
CA ASN A 60 -18.99 0.66 -16.33
C ASN A 60 -18.47 2.10 -16.33
N ASP A 61 -19.38 3.07 -16.27
CA ASP A 61 -19.01 4.46 -16.03
C ASP A 61 -18.53 4.62 -14.58
N GLY A 62 -17.45 5.37 -14.39
CA GLY A 62 -16.87 5.63 -13.08
C GLY A 62 -17.11 7.05 -12.60
N ASP A 63 -17.26 7.24 -11.28
CA ASP A 63 -17.41 8.57 -10.68
C ASP A 63 -16.21 8.93 -9.81
N TYR A 64 -15.69 10.14 -10.01
CA TYR A 64 -14.70 10.73 -9.13
C TYR A 64 -15.36 11.72 -8.17
N SER A 65 -15.08 11.52 -6.89
CA SER A 65 -15.27 12.51 -5.84
C SER A 65 -13.97 12.59 -5.05
N GLU A 66 -13.48 13.80 -4.79
CA GLU A 66 -12.21 14.01 -4.07
C GLU A 66 -12.27 13.42 -2.65
N GLU A 67 -13.41 13.52 -1.98
CA GLU A 67 -13.63 12.94 -0.65
C GLU A 67 -13.53 11.41 -0.71
N ARG A 68 -14.13 10.77 -1.73
CA ARG A 68 -14.01 9.32 -1.94
C ARG A 68 -12.56 8.92 -2.27
N PHE A 69 -11.90 9.70 -3.11
CA PHE A 69 -10.49 9.51 -3.47
C PHE A 69 -9.61 9.48 -2.23
N ILE A 70 -9.68 10.52 -1.39
CA ILE A 70 -8.83 10.65 -0.21
C ILE A 70 -9.10 9.52 0.78
N ARG A 71 -10.37 9.22 1.07
CA ARG A 71 -10.75 8.10 1.95
C ARG A 71 -10.21 6.76 1.47
N MET A 72 -10.40 6.44 0.19
CA MET A 72 -10.01 5.15 -0.39
C MET A 72 -8.49 4.97 -0.37
N ILE A 73 -7.75 6.02 -0.77
CA ILE A 73 -6.29 6.00 -0.80
C ILE A 73 -5.71 5.88 0.61
N ASN A 74 -6.24 6.66 1.56
CA ASN A 74 -5.81 6.56 2.95
C ASN A 74 -6.11 5.19 3.55
N ALA A 75 -7.30 4.63 3.32
CA ALA A 75 -7.66 3.31 3.82
C ALA A 75 -6.72 2.23 3.26
N ASN A 76 -6.58 2.16 1.93
CA ASN A 76 -5.91 1.04 1.30
C ASN A 76 -4.38 1.17 1.34
N LEU A 77 -3.85 2.30 0.86
CA LEU A 77 -2.40 2.45 0.68
C LEU A 77 -1.70 2.84 1.99
N ALA A 78 -2.27 3.79 2.75
CA ALA A 78 -1.65 4.23 3.99
C ALA A 78 -1.95 3.27 5.16
N ASN A 79 -3.22 2.96 5.41
CA ASN A 79 -3.62 2.26 6.63
C ASN A 79 -3.50 0.73 6.53
N THR A 80 -3.76 0.12 5.37
CA THR A 80 -3.60 -1.33 5.22
C THR A 80 -2.16 -1.69 4.86
N ILE A 81 -1.69 -1.27 3.67
CA ILE A 81 -0.38 -1.68 3.15
C ILE A 81 0.76 -0.96 3.89
N GLY A 82 0.68 0.36 4.00
CA GLY A 82 1.73 1.17 4.63
C GLY A 82 1.93 0.87 6.11
N ASN A 83 0.84 0.72 6.87
CA ASN A 83 0.91 0.39 8.29
C ASN A 83 1.51 -1.00 8.53
N LEU A 84 1.09 -2.01 7.75
CA LEU A 84 1.60 -3.37 7.89
C LEU A 84 3.12 -3.41 7.72
N LEU A 85 3.64 -2.79 6.66
CA LEU A 85 5.08 -2.71 6.41
C LEU A 85 5.80 -1.99 7.54
N ASN A 86 5.35 -0.78 7.89
CA ASN A 86 6.04 0.07 8.86
C ASN A 86 6.07 -0.58 10.25
N ARG A 87 4.95 -1.17 10.69
CA ARG A 87 4.86 -1.88 11.97
C ARG A 87 5.78 -3.09 12.01
N THR A 88 5.80 -3.89 10.95
CA THR A 88 6.60 -5.12 10.88
C THR A 88 8.10 -4.79 10.85
N LEU A 89 8.51 -3.84 10.01
CA LEU A 89 9.90 -3.37 9.98
C LEU A 89 10.31 -2.70 11.30
N GLY A 90 9.41 -1.96 11.95
CA GLY A 90 9.67 -1.38 13.26
C GLY A 90 9.93 -2.42 14.35
N LEU A 91 9.14 -3.51 14.37
CA LEU A 91 9.36 -4.64 15.26
C LEU A 91 10.68 -5.37 14.93
N LEU A 92 10.97 -5.58 13.65
CA LEU A 92 12.21 -6.23 13.20
C LEU A 92 13.44 -5.39 13.59
N LYS A 93 13.40 -4.08 13.40
CA LYS A 93 14.47 -3.17 13.82
C LYS A 93 14.71 -3.25 15.33
N LYS A 94 13.63 -3.20 16.12
CA LYS A 94 13.71 -3.18 17.58
C LYS A 94 14.27 -4.47 18.17
N ASN A 95 13.86 -5.62 17.63
CA ASN A 95 14.12 -6.92 18.26
C ASN A 95 15.17 -7.74 17.51
N CYS A 96 15.32 -7.56 16.19
CA CYS A 96 16.15 -8.39 15.32
C CYS A 96 17.21 -7.58 14.55
N GLN A 97 17.50 -6.34 14.97
CA GLN A 97 18.52 -5.47 14.35
C GLN A 97 18.34 -5.33 12.83
N SER A 98 17.08 -5.24 12.40
CA SER A 98 16.69 -5.17 10.97
C SER A 98 17.12 -6.36 10.11
N THR A 99 17.53 -7.48 10.71
CA THR A 99 18.06 -8.64 9.99
C THR A 99 17.09 -9.82 10.11
N LEU A 100 16.84 -10.53 9.00
CA LEU A 100 16.00 -11.71 9.02
C LEU A 100 16.70 -12.89 9.70
N ALA A 101 16.01 -13.51 10.64
CA ALA A 101 16.54 -14.64 11.41
C ALA A 101 16.58 -15.96 10.61
N VAL A 102 15.70 -16.10 9.62
CA VAL A 102 15.48 -17.36 8.90
C VAL A 102 14.93 -17.08 7.50
N ASP A 103 15.12 -18.02 6.58
CA ASP A 103 14.52 -18.01 5.25
C ASP A 103 12.99 -18.03 5.35
N SER A 104 12.31 -17.32 4.44
CA SER A 104 10.84 -17.23 4.45
C SER A 104 10.15 -18.57 4.18
N ASP A 105 10.80 -19.49 3.47
CA ASP A 105 10.28 -20.83 3.20
C ASP A 105 10.23 -21.69 4.48
N ILE A 106 11.30 -21.61 5.27
CA ILE A 106 11.43 -22.33 6.54
C ILE A 106 10.53 -21.68 7.60
N ALA A 107 10.46 -20.34 7.63
CA ALA A 107 9.58 -19.62 8.55
C ALA A 107 8.10 -20.02 8.37
N ALA A 108 7.67 -20.18 7.12
CA ALA A 108 6.29 -20.42 6.75
C ALA A 108 5.94 -21.91 6.55
N GLU A 109 6.78 -22.85 6.98
CA GLU A 109 6.50 -24.27 6.85
C GLU A 109 5.21 -24.65 7.60
N GLY A 110 4.25 -25.24 6.89
CA GLY A 110 2.94 -25.60 7.44
C GLY A 110 2.03 -24.41 7.79
N ASN A 111 2.39 -23.18 7.39
CA ASN A 111 1.64 -21.98 7.77
C ASN A 111 0.47 -21.72 6.81
N GLU A 112 -0.75 -21.63 7.36
CA GLU A 112 -1.98 -21.40 6.57
C GLU A 112 -2.01 -20.03 5.88
N PHE A 113 -1.36 -19.01 6.47
CA PHE A 113 -1.30 -17.68 5.87
C PHE A 113 -0.50 -17.71 4.55
N LYS A 114 0.61 -18.46 4.48
CA LYS A 114 1.33 -18.67 3.21
C LYS A 114 0.40 -19.24 2.13
N ALA A 115 -0.32 -20.31 2.44
CA ALA A 115 -1.25 -20.94 1.50
C ALA A 115 -2.39 -19.99 1.07
N ALA A 116 -2.86 -19.12 1.96
CA ALA A 116 -3.84 -18.09 1.64
C ALA A 116 -3.26 -17.04 0.68
N VAL A 117 -2.03 -16.56 0.92
CA VAL A 117 -1.36 -15.60 0.03
C VAL A 117 -1.14 -16.20 -1.37
N GLU A 118 -0.68 -17.45 -1.47
CA GLU A 118 -0.47 -18.12 -2.76
C GLU A 118 -1.77 -18.18 -3.59
N LYS A 119 -2.90 -18.54 -2.96
CA LYS A 119 -4.22 -18.55 -3.61
C LYS A 119 -4.66 -17.16 -4.07
N LEU A 120 -4.42 -16.12 -3.25
CA LEU A 120 -4.76 -14.74 -3.59
C LEU A 120 -3.93 -14.23 -4.77
N VAL A 121 -2.64 -14.59 -4.82
CA VAL A 121 -1.76 -14.27 -5.96
C VAL A 121 -2.26 -14.93 -7.25
N GLU A 122 -2.65 -16.20 -7.20
CA GLU A 122 -3.22 -16.89 -8.36
C GLU A 122 -4.52 -16.21 -8.83
N LYS A 123 -5.42 -15.87 -7.90
CA LYS A 123 -6.66 -15.14 -8.19
C LYS A 123 -6.37 -13.77 -8.83
N ALA A 124 -5.42 -13.00 -8.29
CA ALA A 124 -5.04 -11.70 -8.84
C ALA A 124 -4.48 -11.83 -10.28
N CYS A 125 -3.70 -12.89 -10.55
CA CYS A 125 -3.17 -13.19 -11.89
C CYS A 125 -4.31 -13.35 -12.91
N VAL A 126 -5.34 -14.11 -12.55
CA VAL A 126 -6.53 -14.31 -13.40
C VAL A 126 -7.24 -12.98 -13.68
N HIS A 127 -7.41 -12.12 -12.66
CA HIS A 127 -8.01 -10.80 -12.84
C HIS A 127 -7.19 -9.91 -13.79
N TYR A 128 -5.86 -9.89 -13.66
CA TYR A 128 -4.99 -9.16 -14.59
C TYR A 128 -5.11 -9.67 -16.03
N GLN A 129 -5.14 -10.99 -16.24
CA GLN A 129 -5.28 -11.59 -17.57
C GLN A 129 -6.61 -11.23 -18.25
N LYS A 130 -7.66 -11.00 -17.46
CA LYS A 130 -8.98 -10.59 -17.92
C LYS A 130 -9.18 -9.08 -18.01
N LEU A 131 -8.17 -8.27 -17.66
CA LEU A 131 -8.27 -6.82 -17.52
C LEU A 131 -9.28 -6.36 -16.43
N GLU A 132 -9.57 -7.21 -15.45
CA GLU A 132 -10.42 -6.92 -14.29
C GLU A 132 -9.60 -6.21 -13.20
N LEU A 133 -9.05 -5.03 -13.51
CA LEU A 133 -8.04 -4.36 -12.68
C LEU A 133 -8.57 -3.94 -11.29
N SER A 134 -9.87 -3.65 -11.18
CA SER A 134 -10.52 -3.38 -9.90
C SER A 134 -10.44 -4.59 -8.97
N ALA A 135 -10.83 -5.76 -9.48
CA ALA A 135 -10.77 -7.02 -8.74
C ALA A 135 -9.33 -7.47 -8.46
N ALA A 136 -8.38 -7.17 -9.36
CA ALA A 136 -6.96 -7.41 -9.10
C ALA A 136 -6.46 -6.58 -7.91
N CYS A 137 -6.73 -5.27 -7.89
CA CYS A 137 -6.37 -4.39 -6.78
C CYS A 137 -7.01 -4.84 -5.45
N GLU A 138 -8.30 -5.22 -5.47
CA GLU A 138 -9.00 -5.75 -4.30
C GLU A 138 -8.35 -7.05 -3.79
N THR A 139 -8.06 -7.99 -4.68
CA THR A 139 -7.43 -9.26 -4.32
C THR A 139 -6.03 -9.06 -3.72
N VAL A 140 -5.24 -8.11 -4.22
CA VAL A 140 -3.93 -7.81 -3.63
C VAL A 140 -4.09 -7.10 -2.27
N LEU A 141 -5.12 -6.27 -2.09
CA LEU A 141 -5.44 -5.67 -0.80
C LEU A 141 -5.88 -6.72 0.24
N GLU A 142 -6.58 -7.77 -0.17
CA GLU A 142 -6.93 -8.92 0.68
C GLU A 142 -5.68 -9.55 1.32
N ILE A 143 -4.55 -9.61 0.61
CA ILE A 143 -3.26 -10.10 1.15
C ILE A 143 -2.80 -9.20 2.31
N GLY A 144 -2.86 -7.87 2.13
CA GLY A 144 -2.51 -6.91 3.16
C GLY A 144 -3.43 -6.96 4.39
N ASN A 145 -4.73 -7.13 4.18
CA ASN A 145 -5.69 -7.31 5.27
C ASN A 145 -5.43 -8.61 6.03
N ALA A 146 -5.21 -9.72 5.33
CA ALA A 146 -4.86 -11.00 5.93
C ALA A 146 -3.53 -10.91 6.71
N GLY A 147 -2.54 -10.17 6.21
CA GLY A 147 -1.28 -9.92 6.93
C GLY A 147 -1.45 -9.11 8.21
N ASN A 148 -2.32 -8.08 8.21
CA ASN A 148 -2.67 -7.35 9.42
C ASN A 148 -3.36 -8.25 10.45
N LEU A 149 -4.34 -9.07 10.02
CA LEU A 149 -5.01 -10.03 10.89
C LEU A 149 -4.04 -11.08 11.46
N TYR A 150 -3.13 -11.59 10.62
CA TYR A 150 -2.12 -12.56 11.01
C TYR A 150 -1.21 -11.98 12.11
N ILE A 151 -0.59 -10.82 11.87
CA ILE A 151 0.34 -10.23 12.83
C ILE A 151 -0.37 -9.82 14.13
N ASP A 152 -1.64 -9.42 14.05
CA ASP A 152 -2.45 -9.13 15.23
C ASP A 152 -2.75 -10.37 16.06
N GLY A 153 -3.10 -11.48 15.41
CA GLY A 153 -3.36 -12.76 16.06
C GLY A 153 -2.11 -13.37 16.71
N GLN A 154 -0.94 -13.26 16.07
CA GLN A 154 0.32 -13.76 16.63
C GLN A 154 0.87 -12.91 17.76
N ALA A 155 0.52 -11.62 17.80
CA ALA A 155 0.96 -10.66 18.81
C ALA A 155 2.48 -10.69 19.12
N PRO A 156 3.37 -10.57 18.10
CA PRO A 156 4.81 -10.74 18.27
C PRO A 156 5.44 -9.77 19.29
N TRP A 157 4.85 -8.58 19.50
CA TRP A 157 5.30 -7.62 20.52
C TRP A 157 5.22 -8.16 21.96
N THR A 158 4.36 -9.13 22.21
CA THR A 158 4.26 -9.83 23.49
C THR A 158 5.28 -10.97 23.54
N LEU A 159 5.35 -11.78 22.48
CA LEU A 159 6.27 -12.91 22.36
C LEU A 159 7.75 -12.48 22.46
N PHE A 160 8.13 -11.35 21.86
CA PHE A 160 9.48 -10.79 22.00
C PHE A 160 9.88 -10.49 23.44
N LYS A 161 8.91 -10.12 24.30
CA LYS A 161 9.17 -9.85 25.72
C LYS A 161 9.32 -11.13 26.55
N GLN A 162 8.73 -12.24 26.09
CA GLN A 162 8.78 -13.53 26.78
C GLN A 162 10.15 -14.21 26.62
N GLY A 163 10.84 -13.99 25.50
CA GLY A 163 12.17 -14.54 25.26
C GLY A 163 12.16 -16.04 24.88
N GLY A 164 13.36 -16.63 24.74
CA GLY A 164 13.52 -18.05 24.41
C GLY A 164 12.84 -18.43 23.08
N THR A 165 12.14 -19.57 23.09
CA THR A 165 11.42 -20.06 21.89
C THR A 165 10.32 -19.11 21.43
N ALA A 166 9.69 -18.35 22.32
CA ALA A 166 8.68 -17.36 21.95
C ALA A 166 9.28 -16.21 21.11
N PHE A 167 10.51 -15.82 21.41
CA PHE A 167 11.24 -14.82 20.61
C PHE A 167 11.49 -15.34 19.18
N GLU A 168 11.90 -16.60 19.05
CA GLU A 168 12.14 -17.22 17.75
C GLU A 168 10.86 -17.31 16.91
N THR A 169 9.73 -17.68 17.52
CA THR A 169 8.41 -17.67 16.86
C THR A 169 8.07 -16.26 16.38
N ALA A 170 8.20 -15.24 17.23
CA ALA A 170 7.93 -13.86 16.85
C ALA A 170 8.80 -13.39 15.68
N ALA A 171 10.08 -13.77 15.65
CA ALA A 171 10.97 -13.46 14.55
C ALA A 171 10.54 -14.13 13.24
N LYS A 172 10.09 -15.40 13.29
CA LYS A 172 9.49 -16.10 12.14
C LYS A 172 8.23 -15.40 11.63
N ASP A 173 7.35 -14.96 12.53
CA ASP A 173 6.13 -14.24 12.16
C ASP A 173 6.43 -12.94 11.39
N LEU A 174 7.48 -12.21 11.78
CA LEU A 174 7.90 -11.03 11.02
C LEU A 174 8.40 -11.40 9.62
N VAL A 175 9.19 -12.47 9.47
CA VAL A 175 9.66 -12.95 8.16
C VAL A 175 8.48 -13.29 7.25
N ILE A 176 7.48 -14.00 7.79
CA ILE A 176 6.26 -14.40 7.05
C ILE A 176 5.52 -13.17 6.52
N VAL A 177 5.31 -12.15 7.36
CA VAL A 177 4.62 -10.92 6.96
C VAL A 177 5.43 -10.11 5.95
N LEU A 178 6.76 -10.02 6.12
CA LEU A 178 7.63 -9.30 5.18
C LEU A 178 7.69 -10.00 3.82
N GLU A 179 7.61 -11.33 3.76
CA GLU A 179 7.52 -12.05 2.49
C GLU A 179 6.20 -11.76 1.78
N ALA A 180 5.08 -11.69 2.51
CA ALA A 180 3.82 -11.23 1.95
C ALA A 180 3.91 -9.78 1.42
N MET A 181 4.65 -8.89 2.11
CA MET A 181 4.91 -7.53 1.62
C MET A 181 5.75 -7.50 0.34
N ARG A 182 6.72 -8.41 0.19
CA ARG A 182 7.50 -8.57 -1.05
C ARG A 182 6.59 -8.94 -2.21
N ILE A 183 5.68 -9.89 -1.98
CA ILE A 183 4.69 -10.35 -2.95
C ILE A 183 3.72 -9.22 -3.32
N ILE A 184 3.19 -8.48 -2.34
CA ILE A 184 2.32 -7.30 -2.56
C ILE A 184 3.03 -6.25 -3.44
N SER A 185 4.31 -5.97 -3.15
CA SER A 185 5.09 -5.01 -3.94
C SER A 185 5.12 -5.40 -5.42
N ILE A 186 5.42 -6.66 -5.73
CA ILE A 186 5.47 -7.16 -7.11
C ILE A 186 4.07 -7.13 -7.74
N ALA A 187 3.06 -7.65 -7.04
CA ALA A 187 1.69 -7.77 -7.55
C ALA A 187 0.99 -6.42 -7.79
N LEU A 188 1.34 -5.37 -7.03
CA LEU A 188 0.85 -4.00 -7.24
C LEU A 188 1.67 -3.20 -8.26
N SER A 189 2.87 -3.66 -8.65
CA SER A 189 3.77 -2.89 -9.52
C SER A 189 3.16 -2.42 -10.86
N PRO A 190 2.22 -3.15 -11.51
CA PRO A 190 1.56 -2.64 -12.72
C PRO A 190 0.68 -1.41 -12.44
N ILE A 191 0.18 -1.25 -11.21
CA ILE A 191 -0.77 -0.22 -10.79
C ILE A 191 -0.03 0.94 -10.11
N THR A 192 0.85 0.66 -9.15
CA THR A 192 1.54 1.63 -8.29
C THR A 192 3.06 1.44 -8.29
N PRO A 193 3.74 1.65 -9.44
CA PRO A 193 5.14 1.28 -9.61
C PRO A 193 6.09 1.97 -8.61
N ARG A 194 5.86 3.24 -8.25
CA ARG A 194 6.73 3.97 -7.33
C ARG A 194 6.53 3.52 -5.88
N LEU A 195 5.30 3.24 -5.48
CA LEU A 195 4.96 2.70 -4.17
C LEU A 195 5.50 1.28 -4.03
N SER A 196 5.33 0.44 -5.05
CA SER A 196 5.89 -0.90 -5.11
C SER A 196 7.41 -0.88 -4.95
N LEU A 197 8.12 -0.03 -5.69
CA LEU A 197 9.56 0.16 -5.53
C LEU A 197 9.94 0.59 -4.11
N LYS A 198 9.19 1.53 -3.50
CA LYS A 198 9.44 1.95 -2.10
C LYS A 198 9.28 0.81 -1.10
N ILE A 199 8.27 -0.06 -1.28
CA ILE A 199 8.12 -1.26 -0.45
C ILE A 199 9.33 -2.17 -0.65
N TYR A 200 9.65 -2.49 -1.91
CA TYR A 200 10.73 -3.41 -2.27
C TYR A 200 12.09 -2.94 -1.74
N SER A 201 12.35 -1.63 -1.84
CA SER A 201 13.58 -1.00 -1.33
C SER A 201 13.68 -1.09 0.18
N GLN A 202 12.57 -0.93 0.91
CA GLN A 202 12.57 -1.10 2.36
C GLN A 202 12.80 -2.56 2.80
N LEU A 203 12.53 -3.52 1.90
CA LEU A 203 12.89 -4.92 2.10
C LEU A 203 14.38 -5.22 1.82
N GLY A 204 15.19 -4.21 1.50
CA GLY A 204 16.63 -4.36 1.28
C GLY A 204 17.02 -4.71 -0.16
N TYR A 205 16.10 -4.61 -1.11
CA TYR A 205 16.39 -4.77 -2.54
C TYR A 205 16.74 -3.44 -3.21
N THR A 206 17.45 -3.53 -4.34
CA THR A 206 17.80 -2.38 -5.20
C THR A 206 16.72 -2.11 -6.23
N GLU A 207 16.78 -0.93 -6.87
CA GLU A 207 15.90 -0.58 -7.98
C GLU A 207 16.15 -1.47 -9.20
N GLU A 208 17.40 -1.85 -9.47
CA GLU A 208 17.76 -2.79 -10.54
C GLU A 208 17.12 -4.16 -10.32
N GLN A 209 17.16 -4.66 -9.08
CA GLN A 209 16.48 -5.90 -8.72
C GLN A 209 14.97 -5.78 -8.89
N PHE A 210 14.37 -4.66 -8.48
CA PHE A 210 12.94 -4.41 -8.68
C PHE A 210 12.57 -4.39 -10.17
N ASN A 211 13.35 -3.73 -11.02
CA ASN A 211 13.08 -3.66 -12.46
C ASN A 211 13.26 -5.01 -13.18
N ALA A 212 13.98 -5.95 -12.57
CA ALA A 212 14.17 -7.30 -13.10
C ALA A 212 13.07 -8.29 -12.68
N VAL A 213 12.20 -7.94 -11.72
CA VAL A 213 11.15 -8.86 -11.27
C VAL A 213 10.04 -9.00 -12.31
N SER A 214 9.39 -10.14 -12.26
CA SER A 214 8.25 -10.51 -13.08
C SER A 214 7.14 -11.10 -12.20
N TRP A 215 5.98 -11.40 -12.80
CA TRP A 215 4.91 -12.03 -12.05
C TRP A 215 5.32 -13.39 -11.45
N SER A 216 6.24 -14.14 -12.06
CA SER A 216 6.67 -15.42 -11.46
C SER A 216 7.41 -15.25 -10.13
N ASP A 217 7.91 -14.06 -9.84
CA ASP A 217 8.60 -13.73 -8.60
C ASP A 217 7.62 -13.43 -7.45
N THR A 218 6.30 -13.44 -7.68
CA THR A 218 5.29 -13.42 -6.61
C THR A 218 5.18 -14.74 -5.86
N LYS A 219 5.89 -15.79 -6.28
CA LYS A 219 5.99 -17.05 -5.54
C LYS A 219 6.66 -16.83 -4.19
N TRP A 220 6.19 -17.52 -3.17
CA TRP A 220 6.78 -17.50 -1.83
C TRP A 220 8.23 -18.01 -1.87
N GLY A 221 9.11 -17.41 -1.06
CA GLY A 221 10.49 -17.87 -0.87
C GLY A 221 11.60 -16.91 -1.26
N GLY A 222 11.26 -15.64 -1.52
CA GLY A 222 12.23 -14.65 -2.00
C GLY A 222 13.14 -14.07 -0.91
N LEU A 223 12.68 -14.02 0.35
CA LEU A 223 13.46 -13.50 1.47
C LEU A 223 14.32 -14.58 2.13
N LYS A 224 15.60 -14.27 2.34
CA LYS A 224 16.60 -15.19 2.90
C LYS A 224 17.15 -14.71 4.25
N ALA A 225 17.59 -15.66 5.07
CA ALA A 225 18.23 -15.40 6.35
C ALA A 225 19.44 -14.49 6.17
N GLY A 226 19.67 -13.58 7.12
CA GLY A 226 20.75 -12.60 7.05
C GLY A 226 20.47 -11.39 6.16
N GLN A 227 19.36 -11.36 5.40
CA GLN A 227 18.97 -10.17 4.65
C GLN A 227 18.68 -9.01 5.61
N VAL A 228 19.31 -7.87 5.33
CA VAL A 228 19.18 -6.65 6.14
C VAL A 228 18.14 -5.73 5.49
N MET A 229 17.08 -5.45 6.23
CA MET A 229 16.02 -4.54 5.82
C MET A 229 16.45 -3.08 5.97
N ALA A 230 15.98 -2.22 5.08
CA ALA A 230 16.23 -0.79 5.22
C ALA A 230 15.41 -0.19 6.39
N GLN A 231 15.70 1.05 6.74
CA GLN A 231 14.96 1.74 7.78
C GLN A 231 13.49 1.92 7.37
N ALA A 232 12.58 1.52 8.26
CA ALA A 232 11.15 1.74 8.11
C ALA A 232 10.87 3.23 7.90
N ALA A 233 10.16 3.54 6.81
CA ALA A 233 9.68 4.88 6.51
C ALA A 233 8.24 4.78 5.97
N PRO A 234 7.37 5.77 6.25
CA PRO A 234 6.05 5.82 5.62
C PRO A 234 6.16 5.78 4.10
N ILE A 235 5.66 4.71 3.47
CA ILE A 235 5.68 4.55 2.00
C ILE A 235 4.66 5.44 1.31
N PHE A 236 3.60 5.78 2.03
CA PHE A 236 2.52 6.65 1.60
C PHE A 236 2.11 7.57 2.74
N ALA A 237 2.25 8.88 2.53
CA ALA A 237 1.77 9.86 3.49
C ALA A 237 0.25 9.93 3.42
N ARG A 238 -0.42 9.96 4.57
CA ARG A 238 -1.87 10.20 4.58
C ARG A 238 -2.16 11.54 3.92
N ILE A 239 -3.15 11.55 3.04
CA ILE A 239 -3.67 12.77 2.44
C ILE A 239 -4.60 13.41 3.48
N GLU A 240 -4.34 14.66 3.82
CA GLU A 240 -5.24 15.43 4.69
C GLU A 240 -6.39 15.98 3.84
N ASP A 241 -7.63 15.78 4.30
CA ASP A 241 -8.77 16.48 3.74
C ASP A 241 -8.66 17.99 4.06
N GLY A 242 -9.08 18.86 3.14
CA GLY A 242 -9.04 20.32 3.35
C GLY A 242 -9.75 20.77 4.63
N THR A 243 -10.78 20.03 5.06
CA THR A 243 -11.50 20.22 6.33
C THR A 243 -10.70 19.80 7.57
N GLU A 244 -9.92 18.71 7.49
CA GLU A 244 -9.04 18.27 8.58
C GLU A 244 -7.81 19.19 8.74
N ALA A 245 -7.27 19.71 7.63
CA ALA A 245 -6.15 20.66 7.63
C ALA A 245 -6.54 21.99 8.30
N GLU A 246 -7.75 22.50 8.02
CA GLU A 246 -8.30 23.68 8.70
C GLU A 246 -8.55 23.42 10.20
N THR A 247 -9.05 22.24 10.55
CA THR A 247 -9.30 21.85 11.96
C THR A 247 -7.99 21.71 12.75
N LYS A 248 -6.94 21.12 12.16
CA LYS A 248 -5.60 21.05 12.77
C LYS A 248 -4.96 22.44 12.92
N SER A 249 -5.11 23.31 11.91
CA SER A 249 -4.67 24.72 11.97
C SER A 249 -5.37 25.52 13.08
N ALA A 250 -6.69 25.34 13.25
CA ALA A 250 -7.48 25.99 14.29
C ALA A 250 -7.12 25.49 15.70
N THR A 251 -6.91 24.18 15.86
CA THR A 251 -6.51 23.58 17.14
C THR A 251 -5.10 24.03 17.55
N THR A 252 -4.16 24.12 16.60
CA THR A 252 -2.79 24.60 16.86
C THR A 252 -2.75 26.09 17.25
N LYS A 253 -3.67 26.91 16.71
CA LYS A 253 -3.84 28.32 17.11
C LYS A 253 -4.46 28.49 18.50
N LYS A 254 -5.38 27.61 18.92
CA LYS A 254 -5.97 27.62 20.27
C LYS A 254 -4.94 27.23 21.35
N VAL A 255 -4.12 26.21 21.11
CA VAL A 255 -3.08 25.78 22.06
C VAL A 255 -1.99 26.84 22.27
N LYS A 256 -1.72 27.70 21.27
CA LYS A 256 -0.82 28.86 21.43
C LYS A 256 -1.43 30.03 22.22
N LYS A 257 -2.76 30.16 22.31
CA LYS A 257 -3.42 31.24 23.05
C LYS A 257 -3.62 30.96 24.55
N GLU A 258 -3.55 29.69 24.99
CA GLU A 258 -3.75 29.31 26.39
C GLU A 258 -2.46 29.25 27.24
N LYS A 259 -1.27 29.39 26.62
CA LYS A 259 0.00 29.48 27.37
C LYS A 259 0.45 30.94 27.54
N THR A 260 -0.27 31.69 28.37
CA THR A 260 0.24 32.95 28.96
C THR A 260 0.78 32.64 30.36
N PRO A 261 2.01 33.05 30.75
CA PRO A 261 2.56 32.70 32.05
C PRO A 261 1.88 33.49 33.18
N LYS A 262 1.42 32.80 34.23
CA LYS A 262 1.08 33.42 35.52
C LYS A 262 2.33 34.11 36.08
N SER A 263 2.26 35.42 36.30
CA SER A 263 3.30 36.20 36.95
C SER A 263 3.49 35.75 38.40
N LYS A 264 4.74 35.47 38.78
CA LYS A 264 5.15 35.29 40.17
C LYS A 264 5.17 36.66 40.86
N SER A 265 4.49 36.76 41.99
CA SER A 265 4.68 37.82 42.99
C SER A 265 6.06 37.68 43.64
N PRO A 266 6.78 38.76 43.96
CA PRO A 266 7.91 38.72 44.88
C PRO A 266 7.43 38.95 46.33
N VAL A 267 8.11 38.29 47.26
CA VAL A 267 7.99 38.39 48.71
C VAL A 267 9.09 39.34 49.24
N GLU A 268 8.83 39.92 50.42
CA GLU A 268 9.66 40.81 51.29
C GLU A 268 9.68 42.31 50.90
N ALA A 269 9.36 43.26 51.77
CA ALA A 269 9.47 43.34 53.25
C ALA A 269 8.20 43.90 53.94
#